data_AF-A0A817AG42-F1
#
_entry.id   AF-A0A817AG42-F1
#
_cell.length_a   1.000
_cell.length_b   1.000
_cell.length_c   1.000
_cell.angle_alpha   90.00
_cell.angle_beta   90.00
_cell.angle_gamma   90.00
#
_symmetry.space_group_name_H-M   'P 1'
#
loop_
_entity.id
_entity.type
_entity.pdbx_description
1 polymer ?
#
loop_
_entity_poly.entity_id
_entity_poly.type
_entity_poly.pdbx_seq_one_letter_code
_entity_poly.pdbx_strand_id
1 'polypeptide(L)'
;MAVNMQNIRRAYLLSTVIIILLIFFVLLPNYKYIHTINPAISNKRTSSLTFWVINLHDGCRIDTTTLLQGLDQTVIIADHVQRKNPYLTEFTRPRILFARDKGPLAPFMYSHTSYTVPLSENDIRNFFNYYKKDSVMMNVNAFYCSFPSSLCEVYMPLNRTIIWLPAHRFTLARCSRPEIDQLILHMQQSVRSEQQPKHFVAAGGRYDQEYIKYYTG
;
A
#
# COMPACT_ATOMS: atom_id res chain seq x y z
N MET A 1 6.74 -65.95 -15.68
CA MET A 1 6.46 -64.68 -16.38
C MET A 1 6.23 -63.60 -15.34
N ALA A 2 7.25 -62.80 -15.04
CA ALA A 2 7.16 -61.72 -14.07
C ALA A 2 6.92 -60.40 -14.81
N VAL A 3 5.76 -59.79 -14.59
CA VAL A 3 5.40 -58.49 -15.16
C VAL A 3 6.22 -57.42 -14.43
N ASN A 4 6.99 -56.66 -15.21
CA ASN A 4 7.88 -55.62 -14.73
C ASN A 4 7.07 -54.44 -14.15
N MET A 5 6.88 -54.44 -12.83
CA MET A 5 6.14 -53.44 -12.06
C MET A 5 6.79 -52.04 -12.01
N GLN A 6 8.00 -51.83 -12.57
CA GLN A 6 8.63 -50.51 -12.57
C GLN A 6 8.02 -49.54 -13.59
N ASN A 7 7.34 -50.02 -14.64
CA ASN A 7 6.76 -49.14 -15.66
C ASN A 7 5.38 -48.57 -15.28
N ILE A 8 4.67 -49.16 -14.31
CA ILE A 8 3.33 -48.67 -13.91
C ILE A 8 3.44 -47.47 -12.95
N ARG A 9 4.51 -47.37 -12.15
CA ARG A 9 4.71 -46.23 -11.23
C ARG A 9 5.09 -44.91 -11.91
N ARG A 10 5.65 -44.95 -13.14
CA ARG A 10 5.99 -43.73 -13.90
C ARG A 10 4.79 -43.10 -14.60
N ALA A 11 3.75 -43.87 -14.92
CA ALA A 11 2.55 -43.34 -15.57
C ALA A 11 1.61 -42.57 -14.60
N TYR A 12 1.57 -42.94 -13.32
CA TYR A 12 0.71 -42.25 -12.33
C TYR A 12 1.34 -41.00 -11.70
N LEU A 13 2.66 -40.84 -11.75
CA LEU A 13 3.31 -39.61 -11.28
C LEU A 13 3.26 -38.47 -12.30
N LEU A 14 3.14 -38.76 -13.59
CA LEU A 14 3.02 -37.74 -14.64
C LEU A 14 1.59 -37.19 -14.78
N SER A 15 0.54 -37.96 -14.52
CA SER A 15 -0.84 -37.44 -14.55
C SER A 15 -1.18 -36.58 -13.32
N THR A 16 -0.65 -36.91 -12.14
CA THR A 16 -0.91 -36.16 -10.91
C THR A 16 -0.17 -34.81 -10.87
N VAL A 17 1.02 -34.73 -11.47
CA VAL A 17 1.78 -33.46 -11.57
C VAL A 17 1.16 -32.51 -12.60
N ILE A 18 0.53 -33.02 -13.66
CA ILE A 18 -0.16 -32.17 -14.66
C ILE A 18 -1.49 -31.63 -14.13
N ILE A 19 -2.20 -32.36 -13.26
CA ILE A 19 -3.44 -31.86 -12.64
C ILE A 19 -3.16 -30.82 -11.54
N ILE A 20 -2.02 -30.92 -10.83
CA ILE A 20 -1.63 -29.89 -9.84
C ILE A 20 -1.08 -28.62 -10.50
N LEU A 21 -0.50 -28.72 -11.71
CA LEU A 21 -0.08 -27.56 -12.49
C LEU A 21 -1.24 -26.86 -13.24
N LEU A 22 -2.40 -27.49 -13.38
CA LEU A 22 -3.58 -26.89 -14.01
C LEU A 22 -4.55 -26.21 -13.02
N ILE A 23 -4.27 -26.23 -11.71
CA ILE A 23 -5.09 -25.56 -10.66
C ILE A 23 -4.46 -24.23 -10.19
N PHE A 24 -3.42 -23.72 -10.86
CA PHE A 24 -2.89 -22.36 -10.61
C PHE A 24 -3.26 -21.30 -11.65
N PHE A 25 -4.19 -21.62 -12.56
CA PHE A 25 -4.94 -20.62 -13.33
C PHE A 25 -6.38 -20.56 -12.83
N VAL A 26 -6.58 -20.20 -11.56
CA VAL A 26 -7.80 -19.47 -11.22
C VAL A 26 -7.66 -18.13 -11.92
N LEU A 27 -8.34 -18.02 -13.06
CA LEU A 27 -8.65 -16.76 -13.72
C LEU A 27 -9.16 -15.79 -12.64
N LEU A 28 -8.29 -14.92 -12.15
CA LEU A 28 -8.69 -13.76 -11.37
C LEU A 28 -9.53 -12.91 -12.33
N PRO A 29 -10.85 -12.78 -12.11
CA PRO A 29 -11.64 -11.90 -12.93
C PRO A 29 -11.22 -10.47 -12.56
N ASN A 30 -10.55 -9.79 -13.49
CA ASN A 30 -10.49 -8.33 -13.60
C ASN A 30 -9.44 -7.52 -12.81
N TYR A 31 -8.25 -8.05 -12.51
CA TYR A 31 -7.07 -7.17 -12.38
C TYR A 31 -6.27 -7.19 -13.67
N LYS A 32 -6.69 -6.35 -14.63
CA LYS A 32 -6.13 -6.28 -15.99
C LYS A 32 -4.67 -5.76 -16.04
N TYR A 33 -4.07 -5.41 -14.90
CA TYR A 33 -2.77 -4.76 -14.81
C TYR A 33 -1.98 -5.19 -13.57
N ILE A 34 -1.56 -6.46 -13.50
CA ILE A 34 -0.48 -6.86 -12.58
C ILE A 34 0.83 -6.52 -13.28
N HIS A 35 1.45 -5.39 -12.90
CA HIS A 35 2.77 -5.01 -13.38
C HIS A 35 3.83 -5.62 -12.48
N THR A 36 4.48 -6.68 -12.93
CA THR A 36 5.74 -7.14 -12.32
C THR A 36 6.83 -6.16 -12.71
N ILE A 37 7.42 -5.45 -11.74
CA ILE A 37 8.52 -4.52 -12.01
C ILE A 37 9.73 -5.34 -12.49
N ASN A 38 10.12 -5.14 -13.75
CA ASN A 38 11.38 -5.68 -14.26
C ASN A 38 12.54 -4.86 -13.66
N PRO A 39 13.47 -5.48 -12.90
CA PRO A 39 14.61 -4.77 -12.29
C PRO A 39 15.50 -4.06 -13.31
N ALA A 40 15.47 -4.43 -14.59
CA ALA A 40 16.19 -3.76 -15.67
C ALA A 40 15.65 -2.35 -16.02
N ILE A 41 14.47 -1.95 -15.53
CA ILE A 41 13.87 -0.62 -15.77
C ILE A 41 14.53 0.49 -14.90
N SER A 42 15.42 0.15 -13.97
CA SER A 42 16.02 1.12 -13.04
C SER A 42 16.95 2.17 -13.69
N ASN A 43 17.47 1.91 -14.90
CA ASN A 43 18.50 2.75 -15.54
C ASN A 43 17.97 4.01 -16.24
N LYS A 44 16.68 4.35 -16.13
CA LYS A 44 16.06 5.46 -16.89
C LYS A 44 15.19 6.40 -16.05
N ARG A 45 15.54 6.67 -14.79
CA ARG A 45 14.82 7.67 -13.98
C ARG A 45 15.36 9.07 -14.21
N THR A 46 14.47 9.97 -14.64
CA THR A 46 14.80 11.34 -15.05
C THR A 46 14.60 12.39 -13.93
N SER A 47 14.05 12.04 -12.77
CA SER A 47 14.00 12.92 -11.58
C SER A 47 13.62 12.17 -10.30
N SER A 48 14.00 12.73 -9.14
CA SER A 48 13.56 12.27 -7.82
C SER A 48 12.10 12.68 -7.58
N LEU A 49 11.24 11.75 -7.16
CA LEU A 49 9.87 12.04 -6.74
C LEU A 49 9.81 12.22 -5.22
N THR A 50 8.78 12.95 -4.78
CA THR A 50 8.45 13.17 -3.37
C THR A 50 7.19 12.41 -2.99
N PHE A 51 7.29 11.57 -1.97
CA PHE A 51 6.20 10.78 -1.44
C PHE A 51 5.80 11.29 -0.06
N TRP A 52 4.51 11.33 0.22
CA TRP A 52 4.00 11.56 1.57
C TRP A 52 3.56 10.24 2.19
N VAL A 53 4.04 9.96 3.41
CA VAL A 53 3.65 8.80 4.21
C VAL A 53 3.11 9.26 5.56
N ILE A 54 2.09 8.56 6.08
CA ILE A 54 1.45 8.94 7.34
C ILE A 54 2.37 8.70 8.55
N ASN A 55 3.20 7.67 8.49
CA ASN A 55 4.12 7.27 9.53
C ASN A 55 5.36 6.60 8.92
N LEU A 56 6.43 6.53 9.72
CA LEU A 56 7.51 5.58 9.49
C LEU A 56 6.96 4.21 9.94
N HIS A 57 6.27 3.50 9.05
CA HIS A 57 5.81 2.15 9.35
C HIS A 57 7.01 1.21 9.41
N ASP A 58 7.32 0.70 10.60
CA ASP A 58 8.43 -0.19 10.92
C ASP A 58 7.98 -1.66 11.00
N GLY A 59 6.96 -2.03 10.21
CA GLY A 59 6.47 -3.40 10.13
C GLY A 59 7.57 -4.39 9.72
N CYS A 60 7.48 -5.63 10.22
CA CYS A 60 8.55 -6.63 10.15
C CYS A 60 8.96 -7.11 8.75
N ARG A 61 8.36 -6.61 7.65
CA ARG A 61 8.56 -7.15 6.31
C ARG A 61 9.20 -6.18 5.33
N ILE A 62 8.77 -4.91 5.30
CA ILE A 62 9.32 -3.91 4.38
C ILE A 62 9.29 -2.55 5.06
N ASP A 63 10.47 -1.97 5.28
CA ASP A 63 10.59 -0.55 5.53
C ASP A 63 10.46 0.18 4.19
N THR A 64 9.24 0.64 3.90
CA THR A 64 8.90 1.28 2.64
C THR A 64 9.58 2.63 2.49
N THR A 65 9.90 3.28 3.61
CA THR A 65 10.59 4.56 3.65
C THR A 65 12.05 4.38 3.24
N THR A 66 12.74 3.41 3.84
CA THR A 66 14.09 3.01 3.41
C THR A 66 14.12 2.54 1.96
N LEU A 67 13.11 1.77 1.52
CA LEU A 67 13.02 1.32 0.12
C LEU A 67 12.93 2.51 -0.84
N LEU A 68 12.03 3.47 -0.60
CA LEU A 68 11.88 4.65 -1.44
C LEU A 68 13.15 5.50 -1.44
N GLN A 69 13.78 5.66 -0.29
CA GLN A 69 15.04 6.37 -0.16
C GLN A 69 16.17 5.68 -0.94
N GLY A 70 16.29 4.35 -0.87
CA GLY A 70 17.26 3.56 -1.64
C GLY A 70 17.03 3.62 -3.15
N LEU A 71 15.85 4.08 -3.59
CA LEU A 71 15.52 4.40 -4.97
C LEU A 71 15.72 5.89 -5.31
N ASP A 72 16.48 6.63 -4.50
CA ASP A 72 16.73 8.07 -4.60
C ASP A 72 15.46 8.93 -4.58
N GLN A 73 14.43 8.52 -3.84
CA GLN A 73 13.20 9.30 -3.67
C GLN A 73 13.22 10.11 -2.37
N THR A 74 12.46 11.20 -2.35
CA THR A 74 12.23 11.99 -1.13
C THR A 74 10.98 11.48 -0.44
N VAL A 75 11.02 11.32 0.88
CA VAL A 75 9.88 10.87 1.68
C VAL A 75 9.60 11.90 2.77
N ILE A 76 8.37 12.41 2.78
CA ILE A 76 7.85 13.29 3.83
C ILE A 76 6.97 12.44 4.74
N ILE A 77 7.37 12.35 6.01
CA ILE A 77 6.68 11.59 7.03
C ILE A 77 5.82 12.54 7.85
N ALA A 78 4.50 12.31 7.89
CA ALA A 78 3.59 13.12 8.69
C ALA A 78 3.88 13.00 10.19
N ASP A 79 4.51 11.90 10.62
CA ASP A 79 4.91 11.62 12.00
C ASP A 79 3.71 11.43 12.94
N HIS A 80 2.70 10.68 12.45
CA HIS A 80 1.46 10.39 13.15
C HIS A 80 1.68 9.70 14.52
N VAL A 81 2.55 8.68 14.55
CA VAL A 81 2.87 7.91 15.77
C VAL A 81 4.06 8.46 16.55
N GLN A 82 4.57 9.63 16.14
CA GLN A 82 5.81 10.23 16.65
C GLN A 82 7.04 9.38 16.34
N ARG A 83 8.23 9.93 16.57
CA ARG A 83 9.54 9.26 16.40
C ARG A 83 9.83 8.24 17.51
N LYS A 84 8.90 7.32 17.74
CA LYS A 84 9.03 6.24 18.73
C LYS A 84 9.53 4.98 18.04
N ASN A 85 10.82 4.95 17.71
CA ASN A 85 11.48 3.78 17.12
C ASN A 85 12.87 3.60 17.76
N PRO A 86 13.29 2.36 18.07
CA PRO A 86 14.61 2.10 18.65
C PRO A 86 15.79 2.42 17.71
N TYR A 87 15.56 2.51 16.41
CA TYR A 87 16.57 2.80 15.38
C TYR A 87 16.58 4.28 15.01
N LEU A 88 17.15 5.12 15.90
CA LEU A 88 17.17 6.58 15.71
C LEU A 88 17.84 7.05 14.41
N THR A 89 18.77 6.26 13.87
CA THR A 89 19.46 6.55 12.61
C THR A 89 18.50 6.68 11.44
N GLU A 90 17.37 5.97 11.45
CA GLU A 90 16.34 6.02 10.42
C GLU A 90 15.74 7.43 10.28
N PHE A 91 15.64 8.18 11.38
CA PHE A 91 15.13 9.55 11.37
C PHE A 91 16.11 10.59 10.84
N THR A 92 17.39 10.23 10.68
CA THR A 92 18.45 11.13 10.22
C THR A 92 18.89 10.89 8.78
N ARG A 93 18.22 9.95 8.10
CA ARG A 93 18.59 9.57 6.74
C ARG A 93 18.34 10.72 5.75
N PRO A 94 19.22 10.91 4.76
CA PRO A 94 19.04 11.94 3.76
C PRO A 94 17.74 11.71 2.99
N ARG A 95 17.06 12.80 2.62
CA ARG A 95 15.78 12.82 1.89
C ARG A 95 14.59 12.23 2.66
N ILE A 96 14.77 11.94 3.96
CA ILE A 96 13.67 11.73 4.89
C ILE A 96 13.39 13.06 5.59
N LEU A 97 12.18 13.58 5.40
CA LEU A 97 11.73 14.85 5.97
C LEU A 97 10.54 14.57 6.87
N PHE A 98 10.37 15.35 7.94
CA PHE A 98 9.20 15.24 8.82
C PHE A 98 8.32 16.48 8.66
N ALA A 99 7.03 16.27 8.39
CA ALA A 99 6.08 17.36 8.26
C ALA A 99 5.97 18.18 9.56
N ARG A 100 6.06 17.50 10.72
CA ARG A 100 6.05 18.12 12.05
C ARG A 100 7.16 19.15 12.25
N ASP A 101 8.30 19.01 11.56
CA ASP A 101 9.42 19.98 11.64
C ASP A 101 9.13 21.24 10.82
N LYS A 102 8.13 21.21 9.93
CA LYS A 102 7.73 22.34 9.08
C LYS A 102 6.52 23.09 9.64
N GLY A 103 5.78 22.49 10.56
CA GLY A 103 4.62 23.12 11.18
C GLY A 103 3.72 22.13 11.92
N PRO A 104 2.62 22.62 12.51
CA PRO A 104 1.62 21.76 13.14
C PRO A 104 0.97 20.83 12.11
N LEU A 105 0.61 19.63 12.56
CA LEU A 105 -0.17 18.69 11.74
C LEU A 105 -1.66 19.03 11.83
N ALA A 106 -2.47 18.48 10.92
CA ALA A 106 -3.92 18.55 11.06
C ALA A 106 -4.37 18.00 12.43
N PRO A 107 -5.34 18.62 13.13
CA PRO A 107 -5.85 18.17 14.42
C PRO A 107 -6.20 16.68 14.47
N PHE A 108 -6.75 16.17 13.36
CA PHE A 108 -7.02 14.75 13.12
C PHE A 108 -5.83 13.84 13.44
N MET A 109 -4.62 14.25 13.08
CA MET A 109 -3.39 13.47 13.29
C MET A 109 -3.03 13.32 14.78
N TYR A 110 -3.54 14.20 15.64
CA TYR A 110 -3.34 14.13 17.09
C TYR A 110 -4.46 13.36 17.79
N SER A 111 -5.67 13.34 17.24
CA SER A 111 -6.78 12.55 17.80
C SER A 111 -6.69 11.07 17.42
N HIS A 112 -6.08 10.76 16.28
CA HIS A 112 -6.06 9.39 15.73
C HIS A 112 -4.86 8.54 16.22
N THR A 113 -4.36 8.76 17.45
CA THR A 113 -3.13 8.10 17.96
C THR A 113 -3.14 6.57 18.01
N SER A 114 -4.33 5.96 17.92
CA SER A 114 -4.51 4.52 17.77
C SER A 114 -5.27 4.25 16.48
N TYR A 115 -4.85 3.21 15.77
CA TYR A 115 -5.52 2.72 14.56
C TYR A 115 -6.90 2.09 14.83
N THR A 116 -7.34 2.05 16.10
CA THR A 116 -8.68 1.61 16.51
C THR A 116 -9.69 2.75 16.59
N VAL A 117 -9.25 4.01 16.48
CA VAL A 117 -10.17 5.15 16.43
C VAL A 117 -10.93 5.09 15.11
N PRO A 118 -12.27 5.22 15.07
CA PRO A 118 -13.00 5.23 13.81
C PRO A 118 -12.60 6.42 12.93
N LEU A 119 -12.59 6.22 11.60
CA LEU A 119 -12.43 7.30 10.64
C LEU A 119 -13.81 7.72 10.13
N SER A 120 -14.19 8.99 10.34
CA SER A 120 -15.44 9.56 9.84
C SER A 120 -15.25 10.40 8.58
N GLU A 121 -16.34 10.65 7.84
CA GLU A 121 -16.35 11.60 6.72
C GLU A 121 -16.01 13.04 7.15
N ASN A 122 -16.32 13.40 8.40
CA ASN A 122 -15.96 14.70 8.94
C ASN A 122 -14.43 14.81 9.13
N ASP A 123 -13.78 13.72 9.53
CA ASP A 123 -12.32 13.67 9.66
C ASP A 123 -11.62 13.85 8.32
N ILE A 124 -12.09 13.14 7.27
CA ILE A 124 -11.60 13.28 5.90
C ILE A 124 -11.75 14.73 5.42
N ARG A 125 -12.92 15.33 5.64
CA ARG A 125 -13.21 16.72 5.25
C ARG A 125 -12.31 17.73 5.99
N ASN A 126 -12.12 17.54 7.29
CA ASN A 126 -11.28 18.41 8.11
C ASN A 126 -9.80 18.29 7.71
N PHE A 127 -9.34 17.08 7.43
CA PHE A 127 -7.99 16.83 6.92
C PHE A 127 -7.75 17.57 5.60
N PHE A 128 -8.67 17.42 4.63
CA PHE A 128 -8.59 18.15 3.37
C PHE A 128 -8.60 19.66 3.58
N ASN A 129 -9.52 20.18 4.39
CA ASN A 129 -9.63 21.62 4.64
C ASN A 129 -8.36 22.21 5.26
N TYR A 130 -7.67 21.46 6.11
CA TYR A 130 -6.40 21.85 6.70
C TYR A 130 -5.30 21.92 5.64
N TYR A 131 -5.14 20.88 4.82
CA TYR A 131 -4.00 20.76 3.90
C TYR A 131 -4.22 21.32 2.49
N LYS A 132 -5.44 21.67 2.08
CA LYS A 132 -5.72 22.14 0.70
C LYS A 132 -4.96 23.39 0.26
N LYS A 133 -4.38 24.14 1.21
CA LYS A 133 -3.52 25.32 0.97
C LYS A 133 -2.07 25.10 1.41
N ASP A 134 -1.74 23.92 1.93
CA ASP A 134 -0.38 23.59 2.37
C ASP A 134 0.49 23.28 1.14
N SER A 135 1.50 24.11 0.91
CA SER A 135 2.35 23.99 -0.28
C SER A 135 3.23 22.74 -0.26
N VAL A 136 3.51 22.15 0.90
CA VAL A 136 4.31 20.93 0.99
C VAL A 136 3.45 19.74 0.61
N MET A 137 2.29 19.60 1.26
CA MET A 137 1.32 18.53 1.00
C MET A 137 0.84 18.54 -0.46
N MET A 138 0.52 19.71 -0.99
CA MET A 138 -0.06 19.82 -2.33
C MET A 138 0.95 19.60 -3.46
N ASN A 139 2.25 19.63 -3.18
CA ASN A 139 3.32 19.44 -4.18
C ASN A 139 3.96 18.06 -4.14
N VAL A 140 3.49 17.14 -3.30
CA VAL A 140 3.97 15.75 -3.36
C VAL A 140 3.50 15.07 -4.65
N ASN A 141 4.30 14.14 -5.17
CA ASN A 141 3.96 13.40 -6.38
C ASN A 141 2.94 12.29 -6.09
N ALA A 142 3.03 11.66 -4.92
CA ALA A 142 2.11 10.60 -4.52
C ALA A 142 1.99 10.48 -2.99
N PHE A 143 0.82 10.03 -2.54
CA PHE A 143 0.60 9.50 -1.21
C PHE A 143 0.92 8.01 -1.21
N TYR A 144 1.86 7.61 -0.38
CA TYR A 144 2.19 6.20 -0.18
C TYR A 144 1.51 5.74 1.10
N CYS A 145 0.50 4.88 0.96
CA CYS A 145 -0.35 4.50 2.07
C CYS A 145 -0.25 3.00 2.38
N SER A 146 0.61 2.68 3.34
CA SER A 146 0.89 1.30 3.75
C SER A 146 0.02 0.80 4.90
N PHE A 147 -0.44 1.69 5.79
CA PHE A 147 -1.18 1.25 6.97
C PHE A 147 -1.83 2.39 7.78
N PRO A 148 -3.08 2.21 8.27
CA PRO A 148 -4.10 1.26 7.82
C PRO A 148 -4.78 1.77 6.54
N SER A 149 -5.46 0.88 5.82
CA SER A 149 -6.06 1.21 4.51
C SER A 149 -7.15 2.28 4.58
N SER A 150 -7.93 2.29 5.64
CA SER A 150 -8.94 3.34 5.89
C SER A 150 -8.33 4.74 5.96
N LEU A 151 -7.18 4.89 6.64
CA LEU A 151 -6.53 6.20 6.74
C LEU A 151 -6.05 6.73 5.40
N CYS A 152 -5.94 5.92 4.35
CA CYS A 152 -5.64 6.39 3.01
C CYS A 152 -6.75 7.28 2.43
N GLU A 153 -8.00 7.10 2.90
CA GLU A 153 -9.16 7.83 2.39
C GLU A 153 -9.06 9.34 2.67
N VAL A 154 -8.29 9.75 3.69
CA VAL A 154 -8.03 11.18 3.97
C VAL A 154 -7.27 11.87 2.83
N TYR A 155 -6.56 11.11 1.98
CA TYR A 155 -5.82 11.65 0.85
C TYR A 155 -6.65 11.75 -0.44
N MET A 156 -7.78 11.04 -0.53
CA MET A 156 -8.59 11.00 -1.75
C MET A 156 -9.05 12.40 -2.21
N PRO A 157 -9.47 13.33 -1.34
CA PRO A 157 -9.88 14.66 -1.77
C PRO A 157 -8.75 15.56 -2.30
N LEU A 158 -7.47 15.20 -2.08
CA LEU A 158 -6.32 16.03 -2.47
C LEU A 158 -5.96 15.93 -3.96
N ASN A 159 -6.62 15.03 -4.71
CA ASN A 159 -6.42 14.86 -6.14
C ASN A 159 -4.94 14.65 -6.52
N ARG A 160 -4.28 13.71 -5.83
CA ARG A 160 -2.92 13.23 -6.13
C ARG A 160 -2.92 11.71 -6.23
N THR A 161 -1.90 11.16 -6.88
CA THR A 161 -1.68 9.71 -6.95
C THR A 161 -1.69 9.11 -5.55
N ILE A 162 -2.40 8.00 -5.37
CA ILE A 162 -2.37 7.21 -4.13
C ILE A 162 -1.84 5.83 -4.50
N ILE A 163 -0.83 5.39 -3.77
CA ILE A 163 -0.31 4.03 -3.81
C ILE A 163 -0.84 3.33 -2.56
N TRP A 164 -1.88 2.53 -2.74
CA TRP A 164 -2.46 1.68 -1.72
C TRP A 164 -1.56 0.46 -1.52
N LEU A 165 -1.08 0.22 -0.30
CA LEU A 165 -0.39 -1.02 0.05
C LEU A 165 -1.05 -1.62 1.30
N PRO A 166 -2.23 -2.28 1.17
CA PRO A 166 -2.92 -2.91 2.28
C PRO A 166 -2.20 -4.18 2.78
N ALA A 167 -1.11 -4.04 3.52
CA ALA A 167 -0.34 -5.22 3.96
C ALA A 167 -0.99 -6.02 5.11
N HIS A 168 -1.76 -5.36 5.98
CA HIS A 168 -2.35 -5.98 7.17
C HIS A 168 -3.41 -5.09 7.81
N ARG A 169 -4.27 -5.70 8.63
CA ARG A 169 -5.39 -5.08 9.39
C ARG A 169 -6.23 -4.12 8.53
N PHE A 170 -6.64 -4.62 7.36
CA PHE A 170 -7.37 -3.89 6.32
C PHE A 170 -8.54 -3.05 6.83
N THR A 171 -9.30 -3.59 7.79
CA THR A 171 -10.56 -3.01 8.28
C THR A 171 -10.40 -2.05 9.45
N LEU A 172 -9.17 -1.75 9.90
CA LEU A 172 -8.98 -0.81 11.01
C LEU A 172 -9.62 0.54 10.73
N ALA A 173 -10.05 1.23 11.78
CA ALA A 173 -10.84 2.47 11.73
C ALA A 173 -12.20 2.40 10.98
N ARG A 174 -12.63 1.24 10.51
CA ARG A 174 -14.00 0.97 9.99
C ARG A 174 -14.65 -0.11 10.86
N CYS A 175 -15.75 0.21 11.53
CA CYS A 175 -16.31 -0.61 12.61
C CYS A 175 -17.53 -1.46 12.17
N SER A 176 -18.09 -1.18 11.00
CA SER A 176 -19.26 -1.87 10.47
C SER A 176 -19.01 -2.45 9.08
N ARG A 177 -19.82 -3.45 8.69
CA ARG A 177 -19.74 -4.03 7.35
C ARG A 177 -19.94 -3.00 6.23
N PRO A 178 -20.95 -2.09 6.30
CA PRO A 178 -21.13 -1.05 5.28
C PRO A 178 -19.91 -0.14 5.13
N GLU A 179 -19.27 0.25 6.23
CA GLU A 179 -18.06 1.07 6.21
C GLU A 179 -16.86 0.36 5.56
N ILE A 180 -16.73 -0.96 5.79
CA ILE A 180 -15.69 -1.78 5.15
C ILE A 180 -15.97 -1.91 3.65
N ASP A 181 -17.22 -2.15 3.26
CA ASP A 181 -17.61 -2.22 1.85
C ASP A 181 -17.35 -0.89 1.14
N GLN A 182 -17.61 0.24 1.80
CA GLN A 182 -17.30 1.57 1.28
C GLN A 182 -15.79 1.77 1.05
N LEU A 183 -14.94 1.36 2.01
CA LEU A 183 -13.48 1.40 1.85
C LEU A 183 -13.02 0.57 0.63
N ILE A 184 -13.56 -0.64 0.46
CA ILE A 184 -13.24 -1.51 -0.69
C ILE A 184 -13.65 -0.81 -2.00
N LEU A 185 -14.86 -0.24 -2.04
CA LEU A 185 -15.37 0.50 -3.20
C LEU A 185 -14.50 1.70 -3.54
N HIS A 186 -14.13 2.52 -2.55
CA HIS A 186 -13.25 3.67 -2.73
C HIS A 186 -11.89 3.27 -3.33
N MET A 187 -11.26 2.22 -2.79
CA MET A 187 -10.00 1.72 -3.30
C MET A 187 -10.15 1.21 -4.75
N GLN A 188 -11.12 0.34 -5.01
CA GLN A 188 -11.38 -0.21 -6.34
C GLN A 188 -11.70 0.88 -7.38
N GLN A 189 -12.55 1.84 -7.04
CA GLN A 189 -12.90 2.95 -7.92
C GLN A 189 -11.69 3.84 -8.20
N SER A 190 -10.87 4.14 -7.18
CA SER A 190 -9.67 4.97 -7.37
C SER A 190 -8.71 4.33 -8.38
N VAL A 191 -8.47 3.02 -8.31
CA VAL A 191 -7.51 2.35 -9.21
C VAL A 191 -8.08 1.99 -10.57
N ARG A 192 -9.41 1.84 -10.69
CA ARG A 192 -10.08 1.62 -11.99
C ARG A 192 -10.29 2.93 -12.75
N SER A 193 -10.23 4.07 -12.08
CA SER A 193 -10.44 5.37 -12.72
C SER A 193 -9.47 5.58 -13.89
N GLU A 194 -10.03 5.92 -15.05
CA GLU A 194 -9.21 6.32 -16.19
C GLU A 194 -8.70 7.76 -16.06
N GLN A 195 -9.29 8.55 -15.16
CA GLN A 195 -8.94 9.94 -14.89
C GLN A 195 -7.56 10.06 -14.23
N GLN A 196 -6.93 11.22 -14.40
CA GLN A 196 -5.70 11.56 -13.69
C GLN A 196 -6.03 12.27 -12.38
N PRO A 197 -5.26 12.04 -11.31
CA PRO A 197 -4.06 11.19 -11.24
C PRO A 197 -4.37 9.68 -11.20
N LYS A 198 -3.48 8.85 -11.75
CA LYS A 198 -3.59 7.39 -11.63
C LYS A 198 -3.32 6.93 -10.19
N HIS A 199 -4.13 6.02 -9.69
CA HIS A 199 -3.93 5.35 -8.41
C HIS A 199 -3.48 3.90 -8.61
N PHE A 200 -2.77 3.34 -7.64
CA PHE A 200 -2.19 1.99 -7.73
C PHE A 200 -2.50 1.19 -6.47
N VAL A 201 -2.77 -0.11 -6.63
CA VAL A 201 -2.65 -1.07 -5.52
C VAL A 201 -1.32 -1.81 -5.68
N ALA A 202 -0.50 -1.78 -4.64
CA ALA A 202 0.79 -2.44 -4.56
C ALA A 202 0.75 -3.54 -3.49
N ALA A 203 1.63 -4.52 -3.65
CA ALA A 203 1.83 -5.60 -2.71
C ALA A 203 3.33 -5.84 -2.52
N GLY A 204 3.79 -5.95 -1.27
CA GLY A 204 5.19 -6.20 -0.95
C GLY A 204 5.65 -7.64 -1.22
N GLY A 205 4.71 -8.56 -1.37
CA GLY A 205 4.97 -9.95 -1.70
C GLY A 205 3.69 -10.76 -1.83
N ARG A 206 3.83 -12.09 -1.99
CA ARG A 206 2.70 -13.00 -2.20
C ARG A 206 1.65 -12.94 -1.09
N TYR A 207 2.08 -12.80 0.16
CA TYR A 207 1.15 -12.67 1.28
C TYR A 207 0.24 -11.45 1.12
N ASP A 208 0.81 -10.27 0.86
CA ASP A 208 0.05 -9.04 0.67
C ASP A 208 -0.92 -9.18 -0.52
N GLN A 209 -0.50 -9.81 -1.62
CA GLN A 209 -1.37 -10.07 -2.78
C GLN A 209 -2.61 -10.89 -2.40
N GLU A 210 -2.41 -12.02 -1.71
CA GLU A 210 -3.53 -12.87 -1.28
C GLU A 210 -4.38 -12.17 -0.20
N TYR A 211 -3.75 -11.38 0.68
CA TYR A 211 -4.45 -10.61 1.71
C TYR A 211 -5.36 -9.53 1.10
N ILE A 212 -4.84 -8.75 0.14
CA ILE A 212 -5.63 -7.77 -0.62
C ILE A 212 -6.79 -8.46 -1.33
N LYS A 213 -6.50 -9.52 -2.10
CA LYS A 213 -7.50 -10.30 -2.82
C LYS A 213 -8.60 -10.85 -1.90
N TYR A 214 -8.26 -11.32 -0.71
CA TYR A 214 -9.24 -11.82 0.25
C TYR A 214 -10.28 -10.75 0.62
N TYR A 215 -9.86 -9.50 0.82
CA TYR A 215 -10.79 -8.41 1.16
C TYR A 215 -11.47 -7.80 -0.06
N THR A 216 -10.81 -7.76 -1.22
CA THR A 216 -11.30 -7.01 -2.38
C THR A 216 -11.97 -7.84 -3.46
N GLY A 217 -11.85 -9.17 -3.40
CA GLY A 217 -12.03 -10.03 -4.57
C GLY A 217 -10.94 -9.81 -5.60
#